data_AF-A0A2G5VTU2-F1
#
_entry.id   AF-A0A2G5VTU2-F1
#
_cell.length_a   1.000
_cell.length_b   1.000
_cell.length_c   1.000
_cell.angle_alpha   90.00
_cell.angle_beta   90.00
_cell.angle_gamma   90.00
#
_symmetry.space_group_name_H-M   'P 1'
#
loop_
_entity.id
_entity.type
_entity.pdbx_description
1 polymer ?
#
loop_
_entity_poly.entity_id
_entity_poly.type
_entity_poly.pdbx_seq_one_letter_code
_entity_poly.pdbx_strand_id
1 'polypeptide(L)'
;MTYLDDPSEVINRVASDTELTGEWDQAVSLYLLASKSTNAAKLLSSEISETLRADNKEKIGELVTVAEQFKRVQKGCQAAEYATLSLLVDLAVLFDHCRNDNADIAYGISSHLRLIPTEPDQVTVIVNEFHMVPQKVREVLPDMCLHLMKCLVDHCIRQSTSLANRGANAANTSMFSSSNRYVKQVGCSFCSLKRSLEIRFILTIST
;
A
#
# COMPACT_ATOMS: atom_id res chain seq x y z
N MET A 1 -37.26 -8.97 -36.79
CA MET A 1 -37.16 -9.03 -35.32
C MET A 1 -35.67 -9.12 -34.99
N THR A 2 -34.96 -8.00 -35.00
CA THR A 2 -33.50 -7.93 -34.88
C THR A 2 -33.13 -7.71 -33.41
N TYR A 3 -33.10 -8.78 -32.62
CA TYR A 3 -32.44 -8.79 -31.32
C TYR A 3 -30.94 -9.00 -31.55
N LEU A 4 -30.24 -7.94 -31.95
CA LEU A 4 -28.79 -7.81 -31.81
C LEU A 4 -28.54 -6.53 -31.01
N ASP A 5 -29.25 -6.36 -29.90
CA ASP A 5 -28.82 -5.40 -28.90
C ASP A 5 -27.54 -5.94 -28.28
N ASP A 6 -26.52 -5.09 -28.21
CA ASP A 6 -25.27 -5.36 -27.51
C ASP A 6 -25.59 -5.84 -26.08
N PRO A 7 -25.26 -7.10 -25.72
CA PRO A 7 -25.61 -7.64 -24.40
C PRO A 7 -24.86 -6.94 -23.27
N SER A 8 -23.86 -6.11 -23.59
CA SER A 8 -23.02 -5.40 -22.63
C SER A 8 -23.81 -4.59 -21.60
N GLU A 9 -24.93 -3.97 -21.98
CA GLU A 9 -25.75 -3.20 -21.04
C GLU A 9 -26.51 -4.09 -20.05
N VAL A 10 -26.97 -5.26 -20.49
CA VAL A 10 -27.59 -6.25 -19.61
C VAL A 10 -26.53 -6.84 -18.66
N ILE A 11 -25.36 -7.21 -19.19
CA ILE A 11 -24.25 -7.74 -18.39
C ILE A 11 -23.78 -6.70 -17.36
N ASN A 12 -23.67 -5.43 -17.73
CA ASN A 12 -23.30 -4.35 -16.83
C ASN A 12 -24.32 -4.15 -15.70
N ARG A 13 -25.63 -4.31 -15.99
CA ARG A 13 -26.67 -4.28 -14.96
C ARG A 13 -26.55 -5.44 -14.00
N VAL A 14 -26.36 -6.67 -14.52
CA VAL A 14 -26.15 -7.86 -13.68
C VAL A 14 -24.89 -7.70 -12.84
N ALA A 15 -23.79 -7.20 -13.40
CA ALA A 15 -22.56 -6.92 -12.66
C ALA A 15 -22.80 -5.98 -11.48
N SER A 16 -23.59 -4.93 -11.69
CA SER A 16 -23.93 -3.96 -10.65
C SER A 16 -24.83 -4.58 -9.56
N ASP A 17 -25.79 -5.42 -9.94
CA ASP A 17 -26.62 -6.15 -8.96
C ASP A 17 -25.76 -7.16 -8.16
N THR A 18 -24.80 -7.84 -8.79
CA THR A 18 -23.84 -8.75 -8.15
C THR A 18 -22.86 -8.02 -7.23
N GLU A 19 -22.46 -6.79 -7.57
CA GLU A 19 -21.69 -5.93 -6.68
C GLU A 19 -22.47 -5.62 -5.40
N LEU A 20 -23.76 -5.28 -5.52
CA LEU A 20 -24.62 -4.98 -4.38
C LEU A 20 -24.87 -6.18 -3.46
N THR A 21 -24.79 -7.42 -3.97
CA THR A 21 -24.86 -8.63 -3.14
C THR A 21 -23.54 -8.94 -2.42
N GLY A 22 -22.47 -8.21 -2.71
CA GLY A 22 -21.15 -8.37 -2.10
C GLY A 22 -20.24 -9.39 -2.80
N GLU A 23 -20.65 -9.90 -3.97
CA GLU A 23 -19.87 -10.87 -4.76
C GLU A 23 -18.89 -10.16 -5.70
N TRP A 24 -17.89 -9.51 -5.12
CA TRP A 24 -16.95 -8.63 -5.84
C TRP A 24 -16.20 -9.32 -6.99
N ASP A 25 -15.75 -10.57 -6.82
CA ASP A 25 -14.98 -11.30 -7.85
C ASP A 25 -15.82 -11.54 -9.12
N GLN A 26 -17.06 -12.01 -8.92
CA GLN A 26 -18.00 -12.22 -10.01
C GLN A 26 -18.38 -10.90 -10.69
N ALA A 27 -18.62 -9.84 -9.91
CA ALA A 27 -18.92 -8.52 -10.44
C ALA A 27 -17.78 -7.98 -11.31
N VAL A 28 -16.51 -8.12 -10.88
CA VAL A 28 -15.32 -7.75 -11.67
C VAL A 28 -15.27 -8.50 -12.99
N SER A 29 -15.51 -9.81 -12.97
CA SER A 29 -15.52 -10.64 -14.17
C SER A 29 -16.62 -10.22 -15.16
N LEU A 30 -17.82 -9.90 -14.66
CA LEU A 30 -18.94 -9.40 -15.47
C LEU A 30 -18.65 -8.02 -16.04
N TYR A 31 -18.04 -7.11 -15.28
CA TYR A 31 -17.63 -5.80 -15.78
C TYR A 31 -16.60 -5.89 -16.89
N LEU A 32 -15.62 -6.79 -16.77
CA LEU A 32 -14.66 -7.05 -17.84
C LEU A 32 -15.34 -7.60 -19.11
N LEU A 33 -16.30 -8.51 -18.94
CA LEU A 33 -17.07 -9.07 -20.05
C LEU A 33 -17.91 -7.99 -20.78
N ALA A 34 -18.49 -7.05 -20.03
CA ALA A 34 -19.23 -5.91 -20.56
C ALA A 34 -18.33 -4.78 -21.11
N SER A 35 -17.01 -4.97 -21.17
CA SER A 35 -16.03 -3.93 -21.54
C SER A 35 -16.09 -2.67 -20.67
N LYS A 36 -16.57 -2.78 -19.43
CA LYS A 36 -16.62 -1.70 -18.43
C LYS A 36 -15.45 -1.81 -17.45
N SER A 37 -14.23 -1.94 -17.98
CA SER A 37 -13.00 -2.13 -17.20
C SER A 37 -12.77 -1.06 -16.11
N THR A 38 -13.24 0.16 -16.34
CA THR A 38 -13.16 1.25 -15.34
C THR A 38 -13.99 0.96 -14.09
N ASN A 39 -15.18 0.34 -14.23
CA ASN A 39 -16.03 -0.01 -13.09
C ASN A 39 -15.37 -1.13 -12.28
N ALA A 40 -14.84 -2.16 -12.95
CA ALA A 40 -14.05 -3.21 -12.31
C ALA A 40 -12.86 -2.64 -11.52
N ALA A 41 -12.11 -1.69 -12.08
CA ALA A 41 -10.99 -1.05 -11.39
C ALA A 41 -11.43 -0.28 -10.13
N LYS A 42 -12.57 0.42 -10.19
CA LYS A 42 -13.15 1.15 -9.05
C LYS A 42 -13.58 0.19 -7.94
N LEU A 43 -14.26 -0.88 -8.30
CA LEU A 43 -14.69 -1.93 -7.37
C LEU A 43 -13.49 -2.57 -6.65
N LEU A 44 -12.49 -3.04 -7.42
CA LEU A 44 -11.25 -3.60 -6.86
C LEU A 44 -10.52 -2.61 -5.96
N SER A 45 -10.46 -1.33 -6.36
CA SER A 45 -9.84 -0.28 -5.55
C SER A 45 -10.58 -0.07 -4.22
N SER A 46 -11.92 -0.15 -4.22
CA SER A 46 -12.69 -0.04 -2.97
C SER A 46 -12.43 -1.24 -2.06
N GLU A 47 -12.53 -2.46 -2.60
CA GLU A 47 -12.35 -3.69 -1.85
C GLU A 47 -10.94 -3.83 -1.26
N ILE A 48 -9.90 -3.52 -2.04
CA ILE A 48 -8.52 -3.51 -1.55
C ILE A 48 -8.36 -2.48 -0.44
N SER A 49 -8.82 -1.25 -0.68
CA SER A 49 -8.70 -0.17 0.29
C SER A 49 -9.39 -0.50 1.62
N GLU A 50 -10.59 -1.07 1.58
CA GLU A 50 -11.33 -1.48 2.77
C GLU A 50 -10.67 -2.67 3.48
N THR A 51 -10.23 -3.66 2.72
CA THR A 51 -9.58 -4.87 3.27
C THR A 51 -8.24 -4.55 3.93
N LEU A 52 -7.47 -3.60 3.37
CA LEU A 52 -6.23 -3.12 3.98
C LEU A 52 -6.47 -2.43 5.33
N ARG A 53 -7.49 -1.55 5.42
CA ARG A 53 -7.87 -0.92 6.69
C ARG A 53 -8.42 -1.92 7.71
N ALA A 54 -9.09 -2.97 7.25
CA ALA A 54 -9.60 -4.04 8.09
C ALA A 54 -8.51 -5.06 8.51
N ASP A 55 -7.28 -4.93 8.01
CA ASP A 55 -6.15 -5.83 8.29
C ASP A 55 -6.43 -7.32 7.96
N ASN A 56 -7.34 -7.62 7.01
CA ASN A 56 -7.71 -8.99 6.67
C ASN A 56 -6.71 -9.60 5.64
N LYS A 57 -5.80 -10.45 6.14
CA LYS A 57 -4.71 -11.04 5.35
C LYS A 57 -5.17 -12.03 4.26
N GLU A 58 -6.20 -12.82 4.52
CA GLU A 58 -6.65 -13.83 3.57
C GLU A 58 -7.30 -13.16 2.36
N LYS A 59 -8.28 -12.28 2.64
CA LYS A 59 -9.01 -11.55 1.60
C LYS A 59 -8.10 -10.65 0.75
N ILE A 60 -7.06 -10.03 1.32
CA ILE A 60 -6.16 -9.18 0.53
C ILE A 60 -5.36 -9.97 -0.49
N GLY A 61 -4.96 -11.21 -0.17
CA GLY A 61 -4.22 -12.07 -1.10
C GLY A 61 -5.05 -12.45 -2.33
N GLU A 62 -6.33 -12.75 -2.11
CA GLU A 62 -7.31 -13.01 -3.17
C GLU A 62 -7.51 -11.76 -4.05
N LEU A 63 -7.76 -10.60 -3.43
CA LEU A 63 -7.96 -9.34 -4.14
C LEU A 63 -6.75 -8.93 -4.98
N VAL A 64 -5.53 -9.07 -4.46
CA VAL A 64 -4.29 -8.78 -5.21
C VAL A 64 -4.17 -9.73 -6.40
N THR A 65 -4.50 -11.01 -6.22
CA THR A 65 -4.46 -11.99 -7.31
C THR A 65 -5.42 -11.62 -8.43
N VAL A 66 -6.67 -11.26 -8.10
CA VAL A 66 -7.67 -10.82 -9.09
C VAL A 66 -7.26 -9.49 -9.73
N ALA A 67 -6.71 -8.54 -8.98
CA ALA A 67 -6.24 -7.27 -9.51
C ALA A 67 -5.06 -7.44 -10.49
N GLU A 68 -4.13 -8.34 -10.22
CA GLU A 68 -3.04 -8.67 -11.15
C GLU A 68 -3.55 -9.35 -12.42
N GLN A 69 -4.58 -10.19 -12.33
CA GLN A 69 -5.24 -10.74 -13.50
C GLN A 69 -5.95 -9.64 -14.30
N PHE A 70 -6.70 -8.76 -13.63
CA PHE A 70 -7.34 -7.59 -14.23
C PHE A 70 -6.32 -6.75 -15.02
N LYS A 71 -5.15 -6.45 -14.41
CA LYS A 71 -4.09 -5.64 -15.05
C LYS A 71 -3.59 -6.24 -16.37
N ARG A 72 -3.65 -7.57 -16.54
CA ARG A 72 -3.20 -8.28 -17.76
C ARG A 72 -4.26 -8.29 -18.86
N VAL A 73 -5.54 -8.37 -18.50
CA VAL A 73 -6.63 -8.60 -19.45
C VAL A 73 -7.40 -7.34 -19.80
N GLN A 74 -7.36 -6.32 -18.95
CA GLN A 74 -8.17 -5.11 -19.11
C GLN A 74 -7.86 -4.40 -20.43
N LYS A 75 -8.91 -3.87 -21.05
CA LYS A 75 -8.83 -2.95 -22.19
C LYS A 75 -9.75 -1.76 -21.93
N GLY A 76 -9.29 -0.56 -22.30
CA GLY A 76 -10.11 0.66 -22.18
C GLY A 76 -10.37 1.12 -20.75
N CYS A 77 -9.61 0.65 -19.76
CA CYS A 77 -9.66 1.22 -18.42
C CYS A 77 -9.16 2.67 -18.43
N GLN A 78 -9.85 3.56 -17.73
CA GLN A 78 -9.39 4.93 -17.54
C GLN A 78 -8.05 4.96 -16.78
N ALA A 79 -7.13 5.80 -17.23
CA ALA A 79 -5.76 5.82 -16.72
C ALA A 79 -5.69 6.17 -15.22
N ALA A 80 -6.57 7.06 -14.73
CA ALA A 80 -6.58 7.48 -13.32
C ALA A 80 -7.02 6.33 -12.39
N GLU A 81 -8.05 5.58 -12.78
CA GLU A 81 -8.56 4.42 -12.07
C GLU A 81 -7.54 3.27 -12.09
N TYR A 82 -6.91 3.02 -13.24
CA TYR A 82 -5.85 2.03 -13.36
C TYR A 82 -4.65 2.37 -12.47
N ALA A 83 -4.24 3.65 -12.45
CA ALA A 83 -3.15 4.12 -11.60
C ALA A 83 -3.49 4.00 -10.11
N THR A 84 -4.71 4.34 -9.73
CA THR A 84 -5.20 4.20 -8.34
C THR A 84 -5.18 2.73 -7.90
N LEU A 85 -5.70 1.82 -8.72
CA LEU A 85 -5.67 0.39 -8.45
C LEU A 85 -4.23 -0.13 -8.33
N SER A 86 -3.34 0.28 -9.23
CA SER A 86 -1.95 -0.14 -9.23
C SER A 86 -1.23 0.28 -7.93
N LEU A 87 -1.43 1.53 -7.49
CA LEU A 87 -0.88 2.01 -6.21
C LEU A 87 -1.42 1.22 -5.01
N LEU A 88 -2.71 0.89 -5.01
CA LEU A 88 -3.32 0.09 -3.94
C LEU A 88 -2.77 -1.34 -3.90
N VAL A 89 -2.50 -1.95 -5.06
CA VAL A 89 -1.83 -3.26 -5.16
C VAL A 89 -0.40 -3.18 -4.62
N ASP A 90 0.37 -2.17 -5.00
CA ASP A 90 1.73 -1.99 -4.50
C ASP A 90 1.75 -1.76 -2.97
N LEU A 91 0.77 -1.02 -2.45
CA LEU A 91 0.56 -0.88 -1.01
C LEU A 91 0.19 -2.21 -0.37
N ALA A 92 -0.66 -3.05 -0.99
CA ALA A 92 -0.98 -4.36 -0.44
C ALA A 92 0.26 -5.27 -0.34
N VAL A 93 1.13 -5.23 -1.35
CA VAL A 93 2.43 -5.93 -1.33
C VAL A 93 3.33 -5.39 -0.23
N LEU A 94 3.40 -4.06 -0.07
CA LEU A 94 4.14 -3.44 1.04
C LEU A 94 3.62 -3.89 2.41
N PHE A 95 2.30 -3.94 2.61
CA PHE A 95 1.67 -4.44 3.83
C PHE A 95 2.13 -5.87 4.14
N ASP A 96 2.15 -6.75 3.14
CA ASP A 96 2.58 -8.13 3.32
C ASP A 96 4.06 -8.22 3.72
N HIS A 97 4.95 -7.43 3.10
CA HIS A 97 6.36 -7.37 3.52
C HIS A 97 6.54 -6.82 4.95
N CYS A 98 5.74 -5.83 5.35
CA CYS A 98 5.74 -5.32 6.72
C CYS A 98 5.33 -6.40 7.73
N ARG A 99 4.31 -7.21 7.42
CA ARG A 99 3.82 -8.30 8.27
C ARG A 99 4.79 -9.48 8.36
N ASN A 100 5.52 -9.76 7.28
CA ASN A 100 6.48 -10.86 7.20
C ASN A 100 7.89 -10.47 7.69
N ASP A 101 8.03 -9.35 8.42
CA ASP A 101 9.31 -8.85 8.97
C ASP A 101 10.41 -8.59 7.92
N ASN A 102 10.03 -8.41 6.65
CA ASN A 102 10.93 -8.17 5.53
C ASN A 102 11.28 -6.67 5.40
N ALA A 103 11.85 -6.10 6.46
CA ALA A 103 12.05 -4.67 6.63
C ALA A 103 12.85 -4.00 5.50
N ASP A 104 13.91 -4.64 4.99
CA ASP A 104 14.72 -4.10 3.89
C ASP A 104 13.91 -3.95 2.59
N ILE A 105 13.08 -4.96 2.29
CA ILE A 105 12.22 -4.96 1.11
C ILE A 105 11.10 -3.94 1.28
N ALA A 106 10.46 -3.92 2.45
CA ALA A 106 9.43 -2.94 2.78
C ALA A 106 9.93 -1.50 2.66
N TYR A 107 11.14 -1.21 3.17
CA TYR A 107 11.78 0.10 3.03
C TYR A 107 12.05 0.45 1.56
N GLY A 108 12.53 -0.52 0.77
CA GLY A 108 12.77 -0.33 -0.66
C GLY A 108 11.51 0.02 -1.43
N ILE A 109 10.42 -0.73 -1.21
CA ILE A 109 9.11 -0.47 -1.84
C ILE A 109 8.57 0.89 -1.40
N SER A 110 8.58 1.20 -0.10
CA SER A 110 8.11 2.50 0.41
C SER A 110 8.87 3.68 -0.20
N SER A 111 10.20 3.55 -0.35
CA SER A 111 11.04 4.58 -0.94
C SER A 111 10.74 4.78 -2.42
N HIS A 112 10.39 3.71 -3.14
CA HIS A 112 10.01 3.77 -4.55
C HIS A 112 8.64 4.42 -4.76
N LEU A 113 7.66 4.07 -3.92
CA LEU A 113 6.30 4.61 -4.00
C LEU A 113 6.23 6.12 -3.70
N ARG A 114 7.16 6.65 -2.91
CA ARG A 114 7.24 8.07 -2.51
C ARG A 114 5.94 8.62 -1.87
N LEU A 115 5.12 7.74 -1.32
CA LEU A 115 3.89 8.12 -0.59
C LEU A 115 4.16 8.42 0.88
N ILE A 116 5.22 7.83 1.44
CA ILE A 116 5.64 7.99 2.83
C ILE A 116 7.07 8.53 2.81
N PRO A 117 7.34 9.71 3.41
CA PRO A 117 8.69 10.25 3.45
C PRO A 117 9.61 9.32 4.24
N THR A 118 10.69 8.86 3.63
CA THR A 118 11.72 8.06 4.30
C THR A 118 12.89 8.91 4.78
N GLU A 119 13.07 10.10 4.20
CA GLU A 119 14.06 11.09 4.59
C GLU A 119 13.41 12.45 4.96
N PRO A 120 14.05 13.26 5.84
CA PRO A 120 13.44 14.49 6.38
C PRO A 120 13.18 15.57 5.32
N ASP A 121 14.00 15.64 4.29
CA ASP A 121 13.91 16.60 3.19
C ASP A 121 12.70 16.34 2.27
N GLN A 122 12.23 15.09 2.20
CA GLN A 122 11.07 14.70 1.40
C GLN A 122 9.74 15.15 2.02
N VAL A 123 9.69 15.39 3.33
CA VAL A 123 8.45 15.67 4.07
C VAL A 123 7.69 16.86 3.47
N THR A 124 8.38 17.95 3.16
CA THR A 124 7.73 19.16 2.62
C THR A 124 7.12 18.90 1.24
N VAL A 125 7.83 18.18 0.39
CA VAL A 125 7.37 17.86 -0.98
C VAL A 125 6.14 16.96 -0.93
N ILE A 126 6.21 15.85 -0.18
CA ILE A 126 5.14 14.87 -0.10
C ILE A 126 3.88 15.48 0.53
N VAL A 127 4.02 16.30 1.58
CA VAL A 127 2.87 16.99 2.19
C VAL A 127 2.23 17.97 1.20
N ASN A 128 3.03 18.70 0.42
CA ASN A 128 2.51 19.62 -0.59
C ASN A 128 1.79 18.88 -1.73
N GLU A 129 2.26 17.69 -2.10
CA GLU A 129 1.68 16.86 -3.18
C GLU A 129 0.56 15.93 -2.69
N PHE A 130 0.31 15.85 -1.37
CA PHE A 130 -0.65 14.92 -0.78
C PHE A 130 -2.07 15.05 -1.35
N HIS A 131 -2.49 16.26 -1.70
CA HIS A 131 -3.80 16.51 -2.30
C HIS A 131 -3.98 15.88 -3.70
N MET A 132 -2.88 15.54 -4.38
CA MET A 132 -2.89 14.83 -5.66
C MET A 132 -2.99 13.31 -5.49
N VAL A 133 -2.83 12.79 -4.27
CA VAL A 133 -2.96 11.36 -3.99
C VAL A 133 -4.45 10.95 -4.04
N PRO A 134 -4.79 9.89 -4.79
CA PRO A 134 -6.18 9.42 -4.88
C PRO A 134 -6.78 9.16 -3.50
N GLN A 135 -8.07 9.50 -3.32
CA GLN A 135 -8.74 9.40 -2.03
C GLN A 135 -8.62 8.00 -1.39
N LYS A 136 -8.87 6.93 -2.15
CA LYS A 136 -8.74 5.54 -1.67
C LYS A 136 -7.34 5.22 -1.15
N VAL A 137 -6.30 5.72 -1.81
CA VAL A 137 -4.91 5.58 -1.34
C VAL A 137 -4.71 6.35 -0.03
N ARG A 138 -5.20 7.60 0.04
CA ARG A 138 -5.11 8.42 1.27
C ARG A 138 -5.77 7.79 2.49
N GLU A 139 -6.88 7.07 2.29
CA GLU A 139 -7.58 6.37 3.37
C GLU A 139 -6.75 5.23 3.99
N VAL A 140 -5.82 4.62 3.24
CA VAL A 140 -4.99 3.49 3.68
C VAL A 140 -3.64 3.95 4.27
N LEU A 141 -3.17 5.13 3.88
CA LEU A 141 -1.85 5.63 4.28
C LEU A 141 -1.60 5.72 5.79
N PRO A 142 -2.57 6.11 6.65
CA PRO A 142 -2.35 6.13 8.10
C PRO A 142 -1.94 4.78 8.67
N ASP A 143 -2.68 3.72 8.32
CA ASP A 143 -2.39 2.35 8.77
C ASP A 143 -1.08 1.84 8.17
N MET A 144 -0.81 2.16 6.89
CA MET A 144 0.45 1.81 6.25
C MET A 144 1.66 2.42 6.97
N CYS A 145 1.59 3.69 7.33
CA CYS A 145 2.65 4.36 8.08
C CYS A 145 2.92 3.66 9.41
N LEU A 146 1.88 3.24 10.11
CA LEU A 146 2.00 2.52 11.37
C LEU A 146 2.66 1.15 11.20
N HIS A 147 2.25 0.38 10.19
CA HIS A 147 2.82 -0.93 9.89
C HIS A 147 4.29 -0.85 9.49
N LEU A 148 4.61 0.09 8.60
CA LEU A 148 5.99 0.33 8.17
C LEU A 148 6.86 0.76 9.35
N MET A 149 6.39 1.70 10.18
CA MET A 149 7.13 2.15 11.35
C MET A 149 7.41 1.01 12.33
N LYS A 150 6.41 0.17 12.64
CA LYS A 150 6.59 -1.01 13.50
C LYS A 150 7.63 -1.97 12.91
N CYS A 151 7.48 -2.35 11.64
CA CYS A 151 8.40 -3.25 10.95
C CYS A 151 9.86 -2.77 11.01
N LEU A 152 10.10 -1.48 10.74
CA LEU A 152 11.44 -0.89 10.77
C LEU A 152 12.02 -0.78 12.18
N VAL A 153 11.21 -0.36 13.16
CA VAL A 153 11.64 -0.27 14.56
C VAL A 153 12.01 -1.65 15.10
N ASP A 154 11.17 -2.65 14.87
CA ASP A 154 11.42 -4.02 15.32
C ASP A 154 12.69 -4.58 14.67
N HIS A 155 12.90 -4.33 13.38
CA HIS A 155 14.15 -4.67 12.70
C HIS A 155 15.37 -4.00 13.35
N CYS A 156 15.30 -2.69 13.66
CA CYS A 156 16.39 -1.96 14.31
C CYS A 156 16.71 -2.51 15.71
N ILE A 157 15.69 -2.84 16.51
CA ILE A 157 15.86 -3.42 17.84
C ILE A 157 16.54 -4.79 17.75
N ARG A 158 16.08 -5.66 16.83
CA ARG A 158 16.66 -6.99 16.59
C ARG A 158 18.12 -6.89 16.15
N GLN A 159 18.42 -5.97 15.22
CA GLN A 159 19.77 -5.75 14.73
C GLN A 159 20.71 -5.26 15.85
N SER A 160 20.25 -4.32 16.68
CA SER A 160 21.02 -3.79 17.82
C SER A 160 21.31 -4.88 18.86
N THR A 161 20.33 -5.74 19.15
CA THR A 161 20.48 -6.88 20.08
C THR A 161 21.47 -7.92 19.54
N SER A 162 21.44 -8.20 18.23
CA SER A 162 22.39 -9.11 17.59
C SER A 162 23.84 -8.60 17.68
N LEU A 163 24.04 -7.29 17.50
CA LEU A 163 25.35 -6.65 17.64
C LEU A 163 25.86 -6.67 19.09
N ALA A 164 24.98 -6.47 20.08
CA ALA A 164 25.34 -6.55 21.50
C ALA A 164 25.79 -7.97 21.91
N ASN A 165 25.09 -9.01 21.44
CA ASN A 165 25.49 -10.40 21.70
C ASN A 165 26.80 -10.79 20.99
N ARG A 166 27.09 -10.22 19.82
CA ARG A 166 28.40 -10.37 19.17
C ARG A 166 29.51 -9.64 19.92
N GLY A 167 29.24 -8.46 20.49
CA GLY A 167 30.19 -7.72 21.32
C GLY A 167 30.55 -8.42 22.63
N ALA A 168 29.60 -9.13 23.26
CA ALA A 168 29.87 -9.96 24.43
C ALA A 168 30.79 -11.17 24.11
N ASN A 169 30.69 -11.73 22.91
CA ASN A 169 31.56 -12.82 22.44
C ASN A 169 32.90 -12.30 21.84
N ALA A 170 33.01 -11.00 21.58
CA ALA A 170 34.17 -10.34 20.97
C ALA A 170 34.88 -9.36 21.92
N ALA A 171 34.76 -9.55 23.23
CA ALA A 171 35.57 -8.83 24.24
C ALA A 171 37.07 -9.17 24.20
N ASN A 172 37.54 -9.84 23.14
CA ASN A 172 38.92 -9.85 22.69
C ASN A 172 38.95 -9.26 21.27
N THR A 173 39.68 -8.14 21.11
CA THR A 173 40.10 -7.50 19.82
C THR A 173 39.34 -6.22 19.41
N SER A 174 39.88 -5.09 19.90
CA SER A 174 40.04 -3.75 19.29
C SER A 174 39.00 -3.11 18.33
N MET A 175 38.60 -1.91 18.74
CA MET A 175 38.57 -0.63 17.99
C MET A 175 37.94 -0.53 16.58
N PHE A 176 36.87 0.30 16.53
CA PHE A 176 36.25 1.01 15.40
C PHE A 176 35.66 0.21 14.22
N SER A 177 34.37 0.45 13.91
CA SER A 177 33.95 0.98 12.59
C SER A 177 32.42 1.16 12.41
N SER A 178 32.05 2.38 12.00
CA SER A 178 31.06 2.76 10.98
C SER A 178 29.58 2.32 10.99
N SER A 179 29.14 1.34 11.78
CA SER A 179 27.77 0.80 11.67
C SER A 179 26.67 1.64 12.34
N ASN A 180 27.01 2.75 13.00
CA ASN A 180 26.07 3.58 13.76
C ASN A 180 25.36 4.67 12.93
N ARG A 181 25.61 4.76 11.61
CA ARG A 181 24.98 5.76 10.74
C ARG A 181 23.56 5.37 10.33
N TYR A 182 23.30 4.12 9.96
CA TYR A 182 21.96 3.65 9.61
C TYR A 182 20.99 3.75 10.78
N VAL A 183 21.37 3.26 11.97
CA VAL A 183 20.48 3.29 13.15
C VAL A 183 20.21 4.72 13.64
N LYS A 184 21.21 5.62 13.59
CA LYS A 184 21.00 7.04 13.90
C LYS A 184 20.16 7.76 12.84
N GLN A 185 20.35 7.46 11.56
CA GLN A 185 19.63 8.12 10.47
C GLN A 185 18.16 7.67 10.45
N VAL A 186 17.89 6.36 10.52
CA VAL A 186 16.51 5.82 10.59
C VAL A 186 15.83 6.26 11.89
N GLY A 187 16.50 6.19 13.04
CA GLY A 187 15.94 6.63 14.33
C GLY A 187 15.66 8.15 14.40
N CYS A 188 16.55 8.99 13.85
CA CYS A 188 16.40 10.45 13.88
C CYS A 188 15.41 10.96 12.82
N SER A 189 15.36 10.35 11.63
CA SER A 189 14.37 10.64 10.60
C SER A 189 12.97 10.18 11.02
N PHE A 190 12.81 9.00 11.63
CA PHE A 190 11.49 8.51 12.08
C PHE A 190 10.95 9.20 13.33
N CYS A 191 11.80 9.63 14.27
CA CYS A 191 11.34 10.46 15.40
C CYS A 191 10.90 11.86 14.92
N SER A 192 11.55 12.38 13.87
CA SER A 192 11.16 13.64 13.22
C SER A 192 9.89 13.46 12.39
N LEU A 193 9.73 12.33 11.70
CA LEU A 193 8.50 11.92 11.01
C LEU A 193 7.35 11.79 12.02
N LYS A 194 7.54 11.13 13.17
CA LYS A 194 6.50 10.97 14.20
C LYS A 194 5.98 12.32 14.68
N ARG A 195 6.87 13.28 14.99
CA ARG A 195 6.47 14.65 15.35
C ARG A 195 5.85 15.43 14.18
N SER A 196 6.33 15.23 12.96
CA SER A 196 5.85 15.98 11.79
C SER A 196 4.53 15.44 11.23
N LEU A 197 4.30 14.12 11.30
CA LEU A 197 3.05 13.43 10.92
C LEU A 197 1.97 13.60 11.99
N GLU A 198 2.30 13.56 13.30
CA GLU A 198 1.32 13.84 14.36
C GLU A 198 0.77 15.28 14.28
N ILE A 199 1.60 16.26 13.91
CA ILE A 199 1.18 17.68 13.92
C ILE A 199 0.57 18.11 12.58
N ARG A 200 1.01 17.61 11.43
CA ARG A 200 0.45 18.03 10.12
C ARG A 200 -0.49 17.01 9.48
N PHE A 201 -0.24 15.72 9.63
CA PHE A 201 -1.02 14.69 8.92
C PHE A 201 -2.37 14.45 9.61
N ILE A 202 -2.41 14.38 10.94
CA ILE A 202 -3.68 14.27 11.71
C ILE A 202 -4.58 15.49 11.49
N LEU A 203 -4.00 16.70 11.49
CA LEU A 203 -4.75 17.95 11.27
C LEU A 203 -5.23 18.12 9.82
N THR A 204 -4.56 17.54 8.82
CA THR A 204 -4.96 17.63 7.40
C THR A 204 -5.97 16.55 6.99
N ILE A 205 -6.06 15.43 7.71
CA ILE A 205 -7.05 14.36 7.46
C ILE A 205 -8.39 14.67 8.17
N SER A 206 -8.40 15.55 9.17
CA SER A 206 -9.60 15.89 9.96
C SER A 206 -10.37 17.13 9.47
N THR A 207 -10.01 17.69 8.31
CA THR A 207 -10.66 18.83 7.65
C THR A 207 -11.02 18.48 6.21
#